data_AF-A0A7V7WP74-F1
#
_entry.id   AF-A0A7V7WP74-F1
#
_cell.length_a   1.000
_cell.length_b   1.000
_cell.length_c   1.000
_cell.angle_alpha   90.00
_cell.angle_beta   90.00
_cell.angle_gamma   90.00
#
_symmetry.space_group_name_H-M   'P 1'
#
loop_
_entity.id
_entity.type
_entity.pdbx_description
1 polymer ?
#
loop_
_entity_poly.entity_id
_entity_poly.type
_entity_poly.pdbx_seq_one_letter_code
_entity_poly.pdbx_strand_id
1 'polypeptide(L)'
;MPPQAHGRVREIPYNYTSFSDREIVIRLLGAPMWQLLEELRGERRTGRSARMLFEVLGDIWVVERNPYLVDDLLENPRRQDLLVEALRHRLREIEKRRGDEDAERAHKVLQLIAAAKAAVDRFAAGFGATEQLRRRVRKALGRHTRDDNIRFDGLARVSHVTDATDWRVEYPFVVLC
;
A
#
# COMPACT_ATOMS: atom_id res chain seq x y z
N MET A 1 -37.66 -7.29 2.64
CA MET A 1 -36.53 -6.87 1.76
C MET A 1 -35.38 -6.47 2.67
N PRO A 2 -34.18 -7.04 2.55
CA PRO A 2 -33.05 -6.53 3.31
C PRO A 2 -32.77 -5.09 2.83
N PRO A 3 -32.40 -4.17 3.73
CA PRO A 3 -32.10 -2.80 3.34
C PRO A 3 -30.94 -2.80 2.35
N GLN A 4 -31.11 -2.13 1.21
CA GLN A 4 -30.01 -1.85 0.30
C GLN A 4 -28.97 -1.04 1.07
N ALA A 5 -27.84 -1.67 1.39
CA ALA A 5 -26.67 -0.95 1.87
C ALA A 5 -26.25 0.00 0.75
N HIS A 6 -26.57 1.29 0.89
CA HIS A 6 -25.97 2.34 0.07
C HIS A 6 -24.46 2.28 0.32
N GLY A 7 -23.76 1.51 -0.52
CA GLY A 7 -22.34 1.26 -0.41
C GLY A 7 -21.62 2.60 -0.40
N ARG A 8 -21.07 2.96 0.76
CA ARG A 8 -20.27 4.17 0.94
C ARG A 8 -19.20 4.17 -0.14
N VAL A 9 -19.27 5.14 -1.07
CA VAL A 9 -18.33 5.24 -2.19
C VAL A 9 -16.91 5.25 -1.62
N ARG A 10 -16.09 4.29 -2.03
CA ARG A 10 -14.69 4.16 -1.60
C ARG A 10 -13.90 5.33 -2.18
N GLU A 11 -13.10 5.99 -1.35
CA GLU A 11 -12.22 7.09 -1.76
C GLU A 11 -10.85 6.55 -2.23
N ILE A 12 -10.39 5.44 -1.64
CA ILE A 12 -9.16 4.76 -2.05
C ILE A 12 -9.44 3.84 -3.25
N PRO A 13 -8.79 4.06 -4.41
CA PRO A 13 -8.97 3.21 -5.58
C PRO A 13 -8.35 1.82 -5.36
N TYR A 14 -8.80 0.86 -6.16
CA TYR A 14 -8.30 -0.53 -6.18
C TYR A 14 -8.38 -1.28 -4.85
N ASN A 15 -9.13 -0.78 -3.87
CA ASN A 15 -9.37 -1.49 -2.62
C ASN A 15 -10.41 -2.61 -2.81
N TYR A 16 -9.92 -3.81 -3.12
CA TYR A 16 -10.71 -5.05 -3.18
C TYR A 16 -10.72 -5.82 -1.84
N THR A 17 -10.17 -5.23 -0.77
CA THR A 17 -10.06 -5.87 0.53
C THR A 17 -11.19 -5.47 1.47
N SER A 18 -11.38 -6.21 2.57
CA SER A 18 -12.36 -5.86 3.62
C SER A 18 -11.98 -4.60 4.41
N PHE A 19 -10.73 -4.12 4.30
CA PHE A 19 -10.28 -2.93 5.02
C PHE A 19 -11.02 -1.68 4.58
N SER A 20 -11.46 -0.89 5.55
CA SER A 20 -11.99 0.45 5.35
C SER A 20 -10.89 1.41 4.93
N ASP A 21 -11.25 2.52 4.28
CA ASP A 21 -10.28 3.54 3.86
C ASP A 21 -9.57 4.14 5.09
N ARG A 22 -10.29 4.26 6.21
CA ARG A 22 -9.72 4.60 7.52
C ARG A 22 -8.61 3.64 7.94
N GLU A 23 -8.88 2.34 7.88
CA GLU A 23 -7.92 1.32 8.27
C GLU A 23 -6.67 1.30 7.39
N ILE A 24 -6.82 1.56 6.09
CA ILE A 24 -5.69 1.66 5.16
C ILE A 24 -4.86 2.90 5.48
N VAL A 25 -5.49 4.06 5.64
CA VAL A 25 -4.79 5.30 6.00
C VAL A 25 -4.04 5.13 7.32
N ILE A 26 -4.67 4.55 8.34
CA ILE A 26 -4.04 4.34 9.64
C ILE A 26 -2.83 3.40 9.53
N ARG A 27 -2.92 2.33 8.72
CA ARG A 27 -1.79 1.41 8.50
C ARG A 27 -0.63 2.07 7.76
N LEU A 28 -0.93 2.89 6.74
CA LEU A 28 0.10 3.50 5.90
C LEU A 28 0.71 4.77 6.52
N LEU A 29 -0.12 5.62 7.12
CA LEU A 29 0.25 6.98 7.58
C LEU A 29 0.17 7.15 9.11
N GLY A 30 -0.51 6.27 9.83
CA GLY A 30 -0.74 6.36 11.26
C GLY A 30 -2.07 7.02 11.65
N ALA A 31 -2.51 6.76 12.88
CA ALA A 31 -3.77 7.30 13.42
C ALA A 31 -3.85 8.84 13.45
N PRO A 32 -2.78 9.60 13.81
CA PRO A 32 -2.83 11.06 13.81
C PRO A 32 -3.14 11.65 12.42
N MET A 33 -2.63 11.02 11.36
CA MET A 33 -2.86 11.49 9.98
C MET A 33 -4.30 11.28 9.52
N TRP A 34 -4.96 10.22 10.01
CA TRP A 34 -6.39 10.03 9.77
C TRP A 34 -7.24 11.14 10.43
N GLN A 35 -6.93 11.51 11.67
CA GLN A 35 -7.64 12.59 12.39
C GLN A 35 -7.50 13.91 11.63
N LEU A 36 -6.29 14.23 11.19
CA LEU A 36 -6.03 15.44 10.40
C LEU A 36 -6.78 15.42 9.05
N LEU A 37 -6.91 14.27 8.40
CA LEU A 37 -7.75 14.11 7.20
C LEU A 37 -9.25 14.29 7.49
N GLU A 38 -9.74 13.91 8.67
CA GLU A 38 -11.13 14.16 9.08
C GLU A 38 -11.39 15.65 9.31
N GLU A 39 -10.46 16.35 9.97
CA GLU A 39 -10.52 17.81 10.14
C GLU A 39 -10.58 18.53 8.78
N LEU A 40 -9.66 18.21 7.87
CA LEU A 40 -9.61 18.84 6.54
C LEU A 40 -10.85 18.54 5.68
N ARG A 41 -11.52 17.40 5.89
CA ARG A 41 -12.78 17.05 5.21
C ARG A 41 -13.96 17.89 5.68
N GLY A 42 -13.98 18.29 6.96
CA GLY A 42 -15.01 19.17 7.52
C GLY A 42 -15.06 20.55 6.83
N GLU A 43 -13.94 21.00 6.26
CA GLU A 43 -13.75 22.34 5.70
C GLU A 43 -14.20 22.49 4.22
N ARG A 44 -14.81 21.46 3.60
CA ARG A 44 -15.49 21.44 2.27
C ARG A 44 -14.78 22.04 1.04
N ARG A 45 -13.50 22.40 1.10
CA ARG A 45 -12.78 23.07 -0.01
C ARG A 45 -11.86 22.18 -0.87
N THR A 46 -11.43 20.99 -0.44
CA THR A 46 -10.44 20.18 -1.21
C THR A 46 -10.87 18.74 -1.51
N GLY A 47 -11.68 18.54 -2.53
CA GLY A 47 -11.92 17.20 -3.06
C GLY A 47 -10.72 16.64 -3.84
N ARG A 48 -10.00 17.50 -4.59
CA ARG A 48 -8.99 17.05 -5.55
C ARG A 48 -7.67 16.60 -4.92
N SER A 49 -7.10 17.40 -4.01
CA SER A 49 -5.83 17.06 -3.33
C SER A 49 -5.98 15.81 -2.45
N ALA A 50 -7.13 15.68 -1.76
CA ALA A 50 -7.45 14.47 -0.99
C ALA A 50 -7.57 13.24 -1.89
N ARG A 51 -8.28 13.35 -3.03
CA ARG A 51 -8.36 12.26 -4.01
C ARG A 51 -7.00 11.84 -4.54
N MET A 52 -6.13 12.80 -4.89
CA MET A 52 -4.76 12.49 -5.34
C MET A 52 -3.94 11.78 -4.25
N LEU A 53 -4.11 12.17 -2.98
CA LEU A 53 -3.47 11.46 -1.87
C LEU A 53 -4.00 10.03 -1.75
N PHE A 54 -5.32 9.82 -1.84
CA PHE A 54 -5.90 8.48 -1.82
C PHE A 54 -5.47 7.62 -3.01
N GLU A 55 -5.25 8.21 -4.19
CA GLU A 55 -4.66 7.51 -5.34
C GLU A 55 -3.23 7.03 -5.04
N VAL A 56 -2.39 7.85 -4.39
CA VAL A 56 -1.05 7.42 -3.95
C VAL A 56 -1.12 6.28 -2.94
N LEU A 57 -2.02 6.39 -1.95
CA LEU A 57 -2.21 5.33 -0.94
C LEU A 57 -2.77 4.04 -1.55
N GLY A 58 -3.68 4.16 -2.52
CA GLY A 58 -4.26 3.03 -3.25
C GLY A 58 -3.23 2.27 -4.07
N ASP A 59 -2.34 2.99 -4.77
CA ASP A 59 -1.25 2.37 -5.53
C ASP A 59 -0.24 1.63 -4.63
N ILE A 60 0.07 2.14 -3.43
CA ILE A 60 0.87 1.41 -2.45
C ILE A 60 0.12 0.17 -1.97
N TRP A 61 -1.14 0.36 -1.56
CA TRP A 61 -1.96 -0.69 -0.97
C TRP A 61 -2.21 -1.87 -1.91
N VAL A 62 -2.52 -1.60 -3.18
CA VAL A 62 -2.78 -2.65 -4.18
C VAL A 62 -1.55 -3.52 -4.40
N VAL A 63 -0.34 -2.92 -4.38
CA VAL A 63 0.91 -3.67 -4.52
C VAL A 63 1.16 -4.49 -3.26
N GLU A 64 1.10 -3.90 -2.06
CA GLU A 64 1.35 -4.63 -0.80
C GLU A 64 0.40 -5.82 -0.58
N ARG A 65 -0.81 -5.75 -1.13
CA ARG A 65 -1.85 -6.80 -0.98
C ARG A 65 -1.93 -7.77 -2.15
N ASN A 66 -1.11 -7.62 -3.18
CA ASN A 66 -1.11 -8.49 -4.34
C ASN A 66 0.27 -9.14 -4.55
N PRO A 67 0.45 -10.43 -4.21
CA PRO A 67 1.75 -11.07 -4.33
C PRO A 67 2.25 -11.14 -5.78
N TYR A 68 1.36 -11.19 -6.78
CA TYR A 68 1.75 -11.16 -8.19
C TYR A 68 2.38 -9.81 -8.59
N LEU A 69 1.84 -8.69 -8.09
CA LEU A 69 2.43 -7.37 -8.34
C LEU A 69 3.77 -7.22 -7.64
N VAL A 70 3.89 -7.72 -6.41
CA VAL A 70 5.17 -7.70 -5.68
C VAL A 70 6.23 -8.50 -6.43
N ASP A 71 5.91 -9.70 -6.90
CA ASP A 71 6.85 -10.55 -7.63
C ASP A 71 7.30 -9.90 -8.95
N ASP A 72 6.35 -9.40 -9.73
CA ASP A 72 6.63 -8.71 -10.99
C ASP A 72 7.51 -7.46 -10.79
N LEU A 73 7.29 -6.69 -9.71
CA LEU A 73 8.13 -5.53 -9.38
C LEU A 73 9.52 -5.93 -8.86
N LEU A 74 9.64 -7.03 -8.11
CA LEU A 74 10.93 -7.55 -7.67
C LEU A 74 11.76 -8.12 -8.83
N GLU A 75 11.11 -8.66 -9.87
CA GLU A 75 11.78 -9.14 -11.08
C GLU A 75 12.16 -8.01 -12.04
N ASN A 76 11.53 -6.84 -11.93
CA ASN A 76 11.73 -5.72 -12.83
C ASN A 76 12.06 -4.41 -12.09
N PRO A 77 13.35 -4.16 -11.77
CA PRO A 77 13.79 -2.96 -11.07
C PRO A 77 13.40 -1.65 -11.77
N ARG A 78 13.36 -1.65 -13.10
CA ARG A 78 12.95 -0.47 -13.88
C ARG A 78 11.48 -0.14 -13.64
N ARG A 79 10.60 -1.14 -13.53
CA ARG A 79 9.17 -0.92 -13.20
C ARG A 79 9.00 -0.45 -11.76
N GLN A 80 9.81 -0.97 -10.83
CA GLN A 80 9.86 -0.47 -9.46
C GLN A 80 10.21 1.02 -9.43
N ASP A 81 11.27 1.43 -10.13
CA ASP A 81 11.71 2.83 -10.16
C ASP A 81 10.64 3.74 -10.77
N LEU A 82 10.03 3.33 -11.89
CA LEU A 82 8.95 4.09 -12.53
C LEU A 82 7.73 4.26 -11.61
N LEU A 83 7.34 3.22 -10.88
CA LEU A 83 6.24 3.29 -9.91
C LEU A 83 6.57 4.28 -8.80
N VAL A 84 7.74 4.13 -8.17
CA VAL A 84 8.16 5.00 -7.06
C VAL A 84 8.29 6.46 -7.53
N GLU A 85 8.84 6.70 -8.71
CA GLU A 85 8.94 8.03 -9.30
C GLU A 85 7.56 8.64 -9.55
N ALA A 86 6.60 7.86 -10.09
CA ALA A 86 5.24 8.31 -10.31
C ALA A 86 4.54 8.71 -9.00
N LEU A 87 4.69 7.92 -7.93
CA LEU A 87 4.15 8.23 -6.61
C LEU A 87 4.76 9.53 -6.06
N ARG A 88 6.09 9.67 -6.13
CA ARG A 88 6.79 10.89 -5.71
C ARG A 88 6.37 12.11 -6.53
N HIS A 89 6.15 11.93 -7.83
CA HIS A 89 5.67 12.99 -8.72
C HIS A 89 4.26 13.45 -8.31
N ARG A 90 3.31 12.53 -8.07
CA ARG A 90 1.96 12.90 -7.61
C ARG A 90 2.01 13.66 -6.28
N LEU A 91 2.85 13.25 -5.33
CA LEU A 91 3.02 13.98 -4.06
C LEU A 91 3.56 15.41 -4.28
N ARG A 92 4.49 15.61 -5.21
CA ARG A 92 4.96 16.98 -5.59
C ARG A 92 3.83 17.82 -6.20
N GLU A 93 2.97 17.22 -7.00
CA GLU A 93 1.82 17.93 -7.58
C GLU A 93 0.77 18.33 -6.53
N ILE A 94 0.55 17.49 -5.51
CA ILE A 94 -0.26 17.86 -4.34
C ILE A 94 0.39 19.04 -3.60
N GLU A 95 1.71 18.97 -3.42
CA GLU A 95 2.48 20.00 -2.73
C GLU A 95 2.38 21.38 -3.41
N LYS A 96 2.45 21.45 -4.74
CA LYS A 96 2.32 22.71 -5.49
C LYS A 96 0.92 23.33 -5.34
N ARG A 97 -0.12 22.51 -5.24
CA ARG A 97 -1.51 22.96 -5.15
C ARG A 97 -1.88 23.57 -3.80
N ARG A 98 -1.03 23.42 -2.77
CA ARG A 98 -1.28 23.99 -1.43
C ARG A 98 -1.18 25.52 -1.39
N GLY A 99 -0.54 26.14 -2.38
CA GLY A 99 -0.23 27.58 -2.36
C GLY A 99 -1.44 28.51 -2.25
N ASP A 100 -2.63 27.98 -2.54
CA ASP A 100 -3.90 28.72 -2.53
C ASP A 100 -4.69 28.57 -1.20
N GLU A 101 -4.10 27.96 -0.17
CA GLU A 101 -4.76 27.65 1.11
C GLU A 101 -4.37 28.60 2.26
N ASP A 102 -5.27 28.75 3.24
CA ASP A 102 -5.00 29.47 4.49
C ASP A 102 -3.85 28.82 5.28
N ALA A 103 -3.10 29.61 6.06
CA ALA A 103 -1.85 29.17 6.70
C ALA A 103 -1.98 27.93 7.60
N GLU A 104 -3.06 27.83 8.38
CA GLU A 104 -3.32 26.67 9.25
C GLU A 104 -3.57 25.40 8.42
N ARG A 105 -4.36 25.53 7.35
CA ARG A 105 -4.68 24.43 6.44
C ARG A 105 -3.44 23.94 5.69
N ALA A 106 -2.65 24.87 5.17
CA ALA A 106 -1.39 24.56 4.51
C ALA A 106 -0.44 23.78 5.43
N HIS A 107 -0.41 24.11 6.73
CA HIS A 107 0.37 23.38 7.73
C HIS A 107 -0.13 21.95 7.92
N LYS A 108 -1.45 21.73 8.02
CA LYS A 108 -2.04 20.40 8.12
C LYS A 108 -1.73 19.55 6.88
N VAL A 109 -1.91 20.11 5.68
CA VAL A 109 -1.62 19.43 4.41
C VAL A 109 -0.13 19.07 4.30
N LEU A 110 0.77 19.94 4.77
CA LEU A 110 2.20 19.67 4.85
C LEU A 110 2.53 18.42 5.69
N GLN A 111 1.88 18.25 6.84
CA GLN A 111 2.07 17.07 7.68
C GLN A 111 1.63 15.79 6.96
N LEU A 112 0.48 15.81 6.27
CA LEU A 112 0.01 14.67 5.47
C LEU A 112 0.97 14.32 4.33
N ILE A 113 1.47 15.32 3.60
CA ILE A 113 2.42 15.10 2.52
C ILE A 113 3.72 14.51 3.08
N ALA A 114 4.20 14.99 4.23
CA ALA A 114 5.40 14.44 4.87
C ALA A 114 5.20 12.98 5.27
N ALA A 115 4.07 12.65 5.88
CA ALA A 115 3.72 11.26 6.23
C ALA A 115 3.61 10.36 4.98
N ALA A 116 3.01 10.86 3.90
CA ALA A 116 2.87 10.14 2.64
C ALA A 116 4.21 9.94 1.94
N LYS A 117 5.11 10.94 1.95
CA LYS A 117 6.49 10.79 1.46
C LYS A 117 7.21 9.68 2.23
N ALA A 118 7.12 9.69 3.56
CA ALA A 118 7.70 8.64 4.39
C ALA A 118 7.10 7.26 4.11
N ALA A 119 5.80 7.17 3.80
CA ALA A 119 5.17 5.91 3.40
C ALA A 119 5.69 5.41 2.05
N VAL A 120 5.85 6.28 1.04
CA VAL A 120 6.46 5.95 -0.25
C VAL A 120 7.91 5.48 -0.06
N ASP A 121 8.69 6.11 0.81
CA ASP A 121 10.08 5.71 1.06
C ASP A 121 10.16 4.35 1.76
N ARG A 122 9.28 4.06 2.73
CA ARG A 122 9.16 2.72 3.34
C ARG A 122 8.77 1.67 2.31
N PHE A 123 7.78 1.97 1.47
CA PHE A 123 7.34 1.09 0.38
C PHE A 123 8.49 0.77 -0.57
N ALA A 124 9.23 1.79 -1.03
CA ALA A 124 10.38 1.62 -1.90
C ALA A 124 11.50 0.78 -1.25
N ALA A 125 11.80 1.02 0.03
CA ALA A 125 12.79 0.25 0.78
C ALA A 125 12.35 -1.22 1.02
N GLY A 126 11.04 -1.46 1.08
CA GLY A 126 10.45 -2.79 1.29
C GLY A 126 10.83 -3.82 0.22
N PHE A 127 11.01 -3.40 -1.03
CA PHE A 127 11.46 -4.29 -2.11
C PHE A 127 12.87 -4.85 -1.83
N GLY A 128 13.83 -3.98 -1.51
CA GLY A 128 15.20 -4.39 -1.19
C GLY A 128 15.26 -5.26 0.08
N ALA A 129 14.48 -4.91 1.10
CA ALA A 129 14.37 -5.71 2.31
C ALA A 129 13.80 -7.12 2.03
N THR A 130 12.79 -7.20 1.15
CA THR A 130 12.19 -8.47 0.71
C THR A 130 13.18 -9.32 -0.06
N GLU A 131 13.93 -8.73 -1.00
CA GLU A 131 14.95 -9.45 -1.76
C GLU A 131 16.04 -10.02 -0.84
N GLN A 132 16.54 -9.21 0.10
CA GLN A 132 17.52 -9.67 1.09
C GLN A 132 16.98 -10.81 1.95
N LEU A 133 15.71 -10.74 2.37
CA LEU A 133 15.09 -11.82 3.13
C LEU A 133 14.93 -13.09 2.28
N ARG A 134 14.52 -12.99 1.00
CA ARG A 134 14.46 -14.14 0.07
C ARG A 134 15.81 -14.82 -0.06
N ARG A 135 16.90 -14.05 -0.22
CA ARG A 135 18.27 -14.58 -0.30
C ARG A 135 18.67 -15.32 0.98
N ARG A 136 18.36 -14.75 2.16
CA ARG A 136 18.64 -15.39 3.45
C ARG A 136 17.88 -16.70 3.61
N VAL A 137 16.60 -16.72 3.27
CA VAL A 137 15.75 -17.91 3.36
C VAL A 137 16.23 -19.01 2.42
N ARG A 138 16.53 -18.71 1.15
CA ARG A 138 17.11 -19.70 0.22
C ARG A 138 18.40 -20.31 0.75
N LYS A 139 19.31 -19.49 1.28
CA LYS A 139 20.58 -19.96 1.84
C LYS A 139 20.37 -20.88 3.05
N ALA A 140 19.40 -20.58 3.90
CA ALA A 140 19.11 -21.37 5.09
C ALA A 140 18.42 -22.70 4.74
N LEU A 141 17.36 -22.64 3.93
CA LEU A 141 16.52 -23.80 3.61
C LEU A 141 17.12 -24.69 2.52
N GLY A 142 17.92 -24.16 1.60
CA GLY A 142 18.58 -24.93 0.54
C GLY A 142 19.60 -25.97 1.05
N ARG A 143 19.90 -25.98 2.36
CA ARG A 143 20.67 -27.05 3.01
C ARG A 143 19.82 -28.28 3.34
N HIS A 144 18.50 -28.12 3.37
CA HIS A 144 17.55 -29.11 3.87
C HIS A 144 16.56 -29.57 2.80
N THR A 145 16.40 -28.81 1.72
CA THR A 145 15.51 -29.13 0.60
C THR A 145 16.12 -28.65 -0.71
N ARG A 146 15.55 -29.08 -1.84
CA ARG A 146 15.97 -28.61 -3.17
C ARG A 146 15.52 -27.16 -3.39
N ASP A 147 16.21 -26.41 -4.25
CA ASP A 147 15.89 -25.00 -4.48
C ASP A 147 14.48 -24.81 -5.09
N ASP A 148 14.05 -25.74 -5.94
CA ASP A 148 12.71 -25.76 -6.54
C ASP A 148 11.58 -26.07 -5.54
N ASN A 149 11.91 -26.47 -4.32
CA ASN A 149 10.95 -26.63 -3.24
C ASN A 149 10.74 -25.33 -2.45
N ILE A 150 11.54 -24.28 -2.68
CA ILE A 150 11.47 -23.01 -1.94
C ILE A 150 10.76 -21.96 -2.81
N ARG A 151 9.43 -21.87 -2.68
CA ARG A 151 8.57 -21.06 -3.54
C ARG A 151 8.21 -19.72 -2.90
N PHE A 152 8.57 -18.63 -3.57
CA PHE A 152 8.20 -17.25 -3.20
C PHE A 152 7.16 -16.64 -4.15
N ASP A 153 6.82 -17.35 -5.22
CA ASP A 153 5.92 -16.87 -6.26
C ASP A 153 4.47 -16.73 -5.79
N GLY A 154 3.75 -15.83 -6.43
CA GLY A 154 2.38 -15.48 -6.08
C GLY A 154 1.42 -16.66 -6.19
N LEU A 155 1.64 -17.60 -7.13
CA LEU A 155 0.77 -18.77 -7.27
C LEU A 155 0.85 -19.64 -6.01
N ALA A 156 2.05 -20.06 -5.62
CA ALA A 156 2.24 -20.86 -4.41
C ALA A 156 1.68 -20.14 -3.18
N ARG A 157 1.97 -18.84 -3.02
CA ARG A 157 1.52 -18.07 -1.86
C ARG A 157 -0.01 -17.89 -1.81
N VAL A 158 -0.67 -17.74 -2.96
CA VAL A 158 -2.14 -17.66 -3.05
C VAL A 158 -2.79 -19.01 -2.80
N SER A 159 -2.21 -20.11 -3.29
CA SER A 159 -2.74 -21.46 -3.06
C SER A 159 -2.71 -21.87 -1.58
N HIS A 160 -1.82 -21.28 -0.79
CA HIS A 160 -1.66 -21.58 0.64
C HIS A 160 -2.16 -20.46 1.57
N VAL A 161 -2.92 -19.47 1.06
CA VAL A 161 -3.49 -18.39 1.89
C VAL A 161 -4.85 -18.73 2.49
N THR A 162 -5.47 -19.83 2.09
CA THR A 162 -6.78 -20.26 2.59
C THR A 162 -6.63 -21.44 3.53
N ASP A 163 -7.29 -21.39 4.68
CA ASP A 163 -7.37 -22.53 5.58
C ASP A 163 -8.50 -23.50 5.18
N ALA A 164 -8.67 -24.57 5.97
CA ALA A 164 -9.71 -25.59 5.74
C ALA A 164 -11.15 -25.05 5.85
N THR A 165 -11.35 -23.84 6.37
CA THR A 165 -12.65 -23.17 6.48
C THR A 165 -12.90 -22.17 5.35
N ASP A 166 -12.01 -22.11 4.34
CA ASP A 166 -12.01 -21.13 3.24
C ASP A 166 -11.78 -19.68 3.72
N TRP A 167 -11.20 -19.52 4.91
CA TRP A 167 -10.83 -18.20 5.41
C TRP A 167 -9.47 -17.81 4.86
N ARG A 168 -9.41 -16.63 4.23
CA ARG A 168 -8.13 -16.04 3.82
C ARG A 168 -7.35 -15.59 5.06
N VAL A 169 -6.29 -16.31 5.38
CA VAL A 169 -5.30 -15.95 6.38
C VAL A 169 -4.27 -14.97 5.80
N GLU A 170 -3.17 -14.74 6.52
CA GLU A 170 -2.05 -13.93 6.02
C GLU A 170 -1.29 -14.66 4.92
N TYR A 171 -0.85 -13.95 3.88
CA TYR A 171 -0.02 -14.54 2.82
C TYR A 171 1.28 -15.08 3.41
N PRO A 172 1.62 -16.36 3.21
CA PRO A 172 2.90 -16.88 3.67
C PRO A 172 4.04 -16.12 2.99
N PHE A 173 5.16 -15.94 3.69
CA PHE A 173 6.35 -15.35 3.08
C PHE A 173 6.98 -16.29 2.05
N VAL A 174 7.03 -17.58 2.36
CA VAL A 174 7.59 -18.66 1.54
C VAL A 174 6.75 -19.92 1.74
N VAL A 175 6.63 -20.74 0.69
CA VAL A 175 6.03 -22.07 0.74
C VAL A 175 7.12 -23.10 0.50
N LEU A 176 7.12 -24.17 1.29
CA LEU A 176 7.96 -25.35 1.08
C LEU A 176 7.10 -26.46 0.47
N CYS A 177 7.50 -26.96 -0.71
CA CYS A 177 6.81 -28.03 -1.44
C CYS A 177 7.64 -29.31 -1.50
#